data_AF-A0A7L5BTX7-F1
#
_entry.id   AF-A0A7L5BTX7-F1
#
_cell.length_a   1.000
_cell.length_b   1.000
_cell.length_c   1.000
_cell.angle_alpha   90.00
_cell.angle_beta   90.00
_cell.angle_gamma   90.00
#
_symmetry.space_group_name_H-M   'P 1'
#
loop_
_entity.id
_entity.type
_entity.pdbx_description
1 polymer ?
#
loop_
_entity_poly.entity_id
_entity_poly.type
_entity_poly.pdbx_seq_one_letter_code
_entity_poly.pdbx_strand_id
1 'polypeptide(L)'
;MILGLGAQKAGSSWLFSRLAAAPEIAAPALKEWHFFDCWLRPDLTADVSRIMAQNEARIRARNPDGPRARAHAARRAALQRPAAYLEHFAAASAKPFMIDVSPEYALLDADDLENVAAYFRAAGVRLRPVFVMRDPVERLFSYARALGAARGKDPARIFRAALKDPVVMARSRYETTLSALWSAFPREEVAIGFYEHLTTDESALAALATQIGLAPPPAAPERRVNASPEAALPQRDAAEARARLAPTYAFIKERLGAETPASWGLSRS
;
A
#
# COMPACT_ATOMS: atom_id res chain seq x y z
N MET A 1 14.37 -5.85 4.27
CA MET A 1 13.12 -5.10 4.46
C MET A 1 12.16 -5.42 3.34
N ILE A 2 10.89 -5.73 3.67
CA ILE A 2 9.77 -5.78 2.72
C ILE A 2 9.05 -4.43 2.83
N LEU A 3 8.95 -3.71 1.72
CA LEU A 3 8.31 -2.41 1.67
C LEU A 3 7.08 -2.49 0.76
N GLY A 4 5.88 -2.37 1.34
CA GLY A 4 4.63 -2.40 0.59
C GLY A 4 4.17 -0.99 0.24
N LEU A 5 4.14 -0.65 -1.05
CA LEU A 5 3.92 0.73 -1.48
C LEU A 5 2.45 1.10 -1.65
N GLY A 6 1.55 0.13 -1.78
CA GLY A 6 0.14 0.38 -2.05
C GLY A 6 -0.38 -0.58 -3.10
N ALA A 7 -1.44 -0.23 -3.84
CA ALA A 7 -2.18 1.04 -3.80
C ALA A 7 -3.18 1.11 -2.63
N GLN A 8 -3.54 2.32 -2.21
CA GLN A 8 -4.59 2.52 -1.21
C GLN A 8 -5.90 1.91 -1.71
N LYS A 9 -6.53 1.06 -0.89
CA LYS A 9 -7.74 0.26 -1.21
C LYS A 9 -7.51 -0.92 -2.18
N ALA A 10 -6.27 -1.34 -2.36
CA ALA A 10 -5.90 -2.59 -3.03
C ALA A 10 -5.53 -3.72 -2.05
N GLY A 11 -6.13 -3.75 -0.85
CA GLY A 11 -5.92 -4.85 0.11
C GLY A 11 -4.63 -4.80 0.93
N SER A 12 -3.96 -3.64 1.06
CA SER A 12 -2.71 -3.50 1.83
C SER A 12 -2.80 -4.01 3.28
N SER A 13 -3.95 -3.87 3.95
CA SER A 13 -4.15 -4.41 5.31
C SER A 13 -4.25 -5.93 5.32
N TRP A 14 -4.89 -6.51 4.30
CA TRP A 14 -4.93 -7.96 4.13
C TRP A 14 -3.53 -8.48 3.83
N LEU A 15 -2.81 -7.88 2.88
CA LEU A 15 -1.44 -8.25 2.54
C LEU A 15 -0.52 -8.19 3.76
N PHE A 16 -0.53 -7.07 4.48
CA PHE A 16 0.25 -6.92 5.71
C PHE A 16 -0.09 -8.02 6.72
N SER A 17 -1.38 -8.30 6.97
CA SER A 17 -1.80 -9.34 7.91
C SER A 17 -1.36 -10.74 7.47
N ARG A 18 -1.39 -11.04 6.17
CA ARG A 18 -0.97 -12.35 5.64
C ARG A 18 0.54 -12.53 5.75
N LEU A 19 1.32 -11.54 5.31
CA LEU A 19 2.79 -11.61 5.38
C LEU A 19 3.28 -11.56 6.84
N ALA A 20 2.71 -10.70 7.68
CA ALA A 20 3.06 -10.60 9.11
C ALA A 20 2.82 -11.90 9.90
N ALA A 21 1.98 -12.80 9.39
CA ALA A 21 1.75 -14.12 9.99
C ALA A 21 2.91 -15.11 9.70
N ALA A 22 3.81 -14.81 8.77
CA ALA A 22 4.97 -15.66 8.51
C ALA A 22 5.94 -15.66 9.69
N PRO A 23 6.46 -16.83 10.11
CA PRO A 23 7.34 -16.94 11.26
C PRO A 23 8.65 -16.16 11.08
N GLU A 24 9.09 -15.94 9.83
CA GLU A 24 10.31 -15.23 9.48
C GLU A 24 10.18 -13.69 9.53
N ILE A 25 8.97 -13.15 9.73
CA ILE A 25 8.72 -11.71 9.77
C ILE A 25 8.66 -11.18 11.20
N ALA A 26 9.44 -10.14 11.46
CA ALA A 26 9.32 -9.23 12.59
C ALA A 26 8.19 -8.23 12.30
N ALA A 27 6.95 -8.62 12.61
CA ALA A 27 5.79 -7.78 12.37
C ALA A 27 5.81 -6.56 13.30
N PRO A 28 5.76 -5.31 12.78
CA PRO A 28 5.69 -4.14 13.63
C PRO A 28 4.32 -4.02 14.31
N ALA A 29 4.29 -3.44 15.50
CA ALA A 29 3.04 -3.14 16.20
C ALA A 29 2.19 -2.05 15.50
N LEU A 30 2.81 -1.28 14.60
CA LEU A 30 2.19 -0.24 13.81
C LEU A 30 2.30 -0.61 12.32
N LYS A 31 1.16 -0.67 11.64
CA LYS A 31 1.08 -0.64 10.17
C LYS A 31 0.96 0.82 9.72
N GLU A 32 1.32 1.10 8.47
CA GLU A 32 1.23 2.43 7.86
C GLU A 32 2.12 3.42 8.61
N TRP A 33 3.43 3.14 8.58
CA TRP A 33 4.43 4.00 9.19
C TRP A 33 4.52 5.36 8.54
N HIS A 34 4.12 5.52 7.28
CA HIS A 34 4.19 6.80 6.58
C HIS A 34 5.51 7.54 6.84
N PHE A 35 6.63 6.83 6.71
CA PHE A 35 7.95 7.39 6.98
C PHE A 35 8.47 8.09 5.74
N PHE A 36 8.66 7.35 4.63
CA PHE A 36 9.28 7.89 3.42
C PHE A 36 8.43 8.96 2.73
N ASP A 37 7.10 8.81 2.68
CA ASP A 37 6.20 9.84 2.15
C ASP A 37 6.21 11.11 3.02
N CYS A 38 6.21 10.99 4.35
CA CYS A 38 6.33 12.17 5.21
C CYS A 38 7.72 12.80 5.25
N TRP A 39 8.77 12.01 5.02
CA TRP A 39 10.15 12.48 5.04
C TRP A 39 10.54 13.14 3.72
N LEU A 40 10.24 12.50 2.58
CA LEU A 40 10.63 12.97 1.26
C LEU A 40 9.59 13.94 0.66
N ARG A 41 8.30 13.73 0.97
CA ARG A 41 7.17 14.50 0.41
C ARG A 41 6.29 15.15 1.50
N PRO A 42 6.85 15.98 2.38
CA PRO A 42 6.07 16.69 3.40
C PRO A 42 5.02 17.63 2.80
N ASP A 43 5.24 18.10 1.56
CA ASP A 43 4.32 18.91 0.77
C ASP A 43 2.99 18.19 0.49
N LEU A 44 3.02 16.86 0.32
CA LEU A 44 1.84 16.04 0.00
C LEU A 44 1.21 15.35 1.22
N THR A 45 1.86 15.39 2.39
CA THR A 45 1.53 14.52 3.53
C THR A 45 1.24 15.27 4.83
N ALA A 46 1.01 16.58 4.78
CA ALA A 46 0.63 17.37 5.95
C ALA A 46 -0.61 16.78 6.67
N ASP A 47 -1.63 16.37 5.91
CA ASP A 47 -2.82 15.73 6.47
C ASP A 47 -2.54 14.36 7.10
N VAL A 48 -1.65 13.57 6.48
CA VAL A 48 -1.22 12.27 7.03
C VAL A 48 -0.50 12.49 8.36
N SER A 49 0.46 13.41 8.43
CA SER A 49 1.18 13.74 9.66
C SER A 49 0.24 14.20 10.77
N ARG A 50 -0.74 15.04 10.45
CA ARG A 50 -1.77 15.50 11.39
C ARG A 50 -2.62 14.33 11.90
N ILE A 51 -3.10 13.46 11.02
CA ILE A 51 -3.91 12.28 11.40
C ILE A 51 -3.09 11.33 12.27
N MET A 52 -1.82 11.09 11.94
CA MET A 52 -0.94 10.23 12.72
C MET A 52 -0.67 10.79 14.11
N ALA A 53 -0.45 12.11 14.25
CA ALA A 53 -0.29 12.75 15.56
C ALA A 53 -1.56 12.63 16.42
N GLN A 54 -2.75 12.81 15.83
CA GLN A 54 -4.04 12.61 16.51
C GLN A 54 -4.22 11.15 16.97
N ASN A 55 -3.84 10.19 16.13
CA ASN A 55 -3.90 8.77 16.47
C ASN A 55 -2.90 8.40 17.57
N GLU A 56 -1.66 8.89 17.52
CA GLU A 56 -0.65 8.73 18.57
C GLU A 56 -1.18 9.24 19.91
N ALA A 57 -1.74 10.46 19.95
CA ALA A 57 -2.30 11.04 21.17
C ALA A 57 -3.39 10.16 21.78
N ARG A 58 -4.32 9.65 20.95
CA ARG A 58 -5.40 8.73 21.39
C ARG A 58 -4.86 7.39 21.89
N ILE A 59 -3.86 6.82 21.22
CA ILE A 59 -3.25 5.54 21.60
C ILE A 59 -2.48 5.69 22.90
N ARG A 60 -1.67 6.74 23.04
CA ARG A 60 -0.90 7.04 24.24
C ARG A 60 -1.79 7.30 25.45
N ALA A 61 -2.91 8.00 25.28
CA ALA A 61 -3.88 8.24 26.35
C ALA A 61 -4.52 6.93 26.88
N ARG A 62 -4.62 5.90 26.04
CA ARG A 62 -5.19 4.59 26.42
C ARG A 62 -4.16 3.64 27.02
N ASN A 63 -2.95 3.60 26.47
CA ASN A 63 -1.86 2.74 26.93
C ASN A 63 -0.51 3.38 26.58
N PRO A 64 0.06 4.24 27.45
CA PRO A 64 1.25 5.02 27.15
C PRO A 64 2.50 4.15 26.93
N ASP A 65 2.58 3.03 27.65
CA ASP A 65 3.67 2.05 27.54
C ASP A 65 3.31 0.87 26.64
N GLY A 66 2.27 1.02 25.81
CA GLY A 66 1.85 0.00 24.88
C GLY A 66 2.80 -0.12 23.68
N PRO A 67 2.89 -1.29 23.04
CA PRO A 67 3.74 -1.47 21.85
C PRO A 67 3.38 -0.51 20.71
N ARG A 68 2.10 -0.17 20.55
CA ARG A 68 1.64 0.83 19.57
C ARG A 68 2.07 2.25 19.92
N ALA A 69 2.04 2.63 21.20
CA ALA A 69 2.51 3.95 21.64
C ALA A 69 4.02 4.10 21.42
N ARG A 70 4.81 3.07 21.75
CA ARG A 70 6.25 3.00 21.43
C ARG A 70 6.53 3.10 19.93
N ALA A 71 5.78 2.37 19.09
CA ALA A 71 5.94 2.43 17.65
C ALA A 71 5.62 3.83 17.08
N HIS A 72 4.57 4.51 17.57
CA HIS A 72 4.30 5.89 17.18
C HIS A 72 5.40 6.87 17.63
N ALA A 73 5.92 6.71 18.85
CA ALA A 73 7.05 7.52 19.32
C ALA A 73 8.30 7.31 18.46
N ALA A 74 8.60 6.07 18.08
CA ALA A 74 9.70 5.72 17.19
C ALA A 74 9.50 6.30 15.77
N ARG A 75 8.28 6.23 15.22
CA ARG A 75 7.93 6.91 13.96
C ARG A 75 8.21 8.42 14.04
N ARG A 76 7.78 9.06 15.12
CA ARG A 76 7.97 10.50 15.31
C ARG A 76 9.46 10.86 15.45
N ALA A 77 10.26 10.02 16.11
CA ALA A 77 11.72 10.15 16.16
C ALA A 77 12.37 9.95 14.78
N ALA A 78 11.90 8.97 13.99
CA ALA A 78 12.39 8.73 12.63
C ALA A 78 12.20 9.93 11.72
N LEU A 79 11.08 10.64 11.81
CA LEU A 79 10.86 11.87 11.03
C LEU A 79 11.79 13.03 11.42
N GLN A 80 12.36 13.02 12.63
CA GLN A 80 13.36 13.99 13.06
C GLN A 80 14.80 13.54 12.77
N ARG A 81 15.04 12.23 12.86
CA ARG A 81 16.32 11.58 12.65
C ARG A 81 16.10 10.32 11.82
N PRO A 82 16.22 10.39 10.48
CA PRO A 82 15.90 9.28 9.57
C PRO A 82 16.49 7.93 9.96
N ALA A 83 17.73 7.89 10.46
CA ALA A 83 18.38 6.67 10.95
C ALA A 83 17.55 5.90 12.01
N ALA A 84 16.73 6.60 12.81
CA ALA A 84 15.89 5.99 13.84
C ALA A 84 14.80 5.06 13.26
N TYR A 85 14.46 5.18 11.97
CA TYR A 85 13.55 4.25 11.31
C TYR A 85 14.14 2.83 11.32
N LEU A 86 15.37 2.65 10.82
CA LEU A 86 16.00 1.33 10.80
C LEU A 86 16.40 0.84 12.19
N GLU A 87 16.83 1.74 13.08
CA GLU A 87 17.10 1.38 14.49
C GLU A 87 15.88 0.73 15.15
N HIS A 88 14.67 1.26 14.91
CA HIS A 88 13.44 0.68 15.45
C HIS A 88 13.21 -0.75 14.95
N PHE A 89 13.36 -0.96 13.64
CA PHE A 89 13.12 -2.25 13.02
C PHE A 89 14.21 -3.27 13.38
N ALA A 90 15.47 -2.85 13.48
CA ALA A 90 16.60 -3.69 13.91
C ALA A 90 16.48 -4.13 15.37
N ALA A 91 15.98 -3.25 16.26
CA ALA A 91 15.77 -3.59 17.66
C ALA A 91 14.62 -4.60 17.88
N ALA A 92 13.75 -4.80 16.88
CA ALA A 92 12.51 -5.54 17.05
C ALA A 92 12.64 -7.06 16.89
N SER A 93 13.74 -7.61 16.33
CA SER A 93 13.84 -9.07 16.15
C SER A 93 15.19 -9.63 15.67
N ALA A 94 15.48 -10.87 16.05
CA ALA A 94 16.49 -11.73 15.40
C ALA A 94 15.98 -12.36 14.08
N LYS A 95 14.73 -12.07 13.68
CA LYS A 95 14.13 -12.59 12.45
C LYS A 95 14.72 -11.94 11.19
N PRO A 96 14.81 -12.67 10.07
CA PRO A 96 15.47 -12.20 8.86
C PRO A 96 14.69 -11.14 8.08
N PHE A 97 13.37 -11.02 8.28
CA PHE A 97 12.54 -10.05 7.56
C PHE A 97 11.83 -9.07 8.49
N MET A 98 11.70 -7.84 8.01
CA MET A 98 10.91 -6.75 8.59
C MET A 98 9.97 -6.25 7.49
N ILE A 99 8.81 -5.73 7.88
CA ILE A 99 7.79 -5.28 6.93
C ILE A 99 7.24 -3.90 7.31
N ASP A 100 7.16 -3.01 6.32
CA ASP A 100 6.43 -1.75 6.41
C ASP A 100 5.52 -1.63 5.17
N VAL A 101 4.22 -1.43 5.40
CA VAL A 101 3.23 -1.27 4.34
C VAL A 101 2.49 0.04 4.56
N SER A 102 2.81 1.03 3.73
CA SER A 102 2.17 2.35 3.71
C SER A 102 1.71 2.65 2.28
N PRO A 103 0.39 2.56 1.98
CA PRO A 103 -0.12 2.65 0.60
C PRO A 103 0.14 3.95 -0.14
N GLU A 104 0.55 4.98 0.59
CA GLU A 104 0.90 6.30 0.10
C GLU A 104 2.32 6.36 -0.46
N TYR A 105 3.18 5.37 -0.18
CA TYR A 105 4.48 5.25 -0.85
C TYR A 105 4.33 5.04 -2.37
N ALA A 106 3.18 4.60 -2.87
CA ALA A 106 2.86 4.53 -4.31
C ALA A 106 2.83 5.90 -5.00
N LEU A 107 2.85 7.00 -4.24
CA LEU A 107 2.93 8.37 -4.74
C LEU A 107 4.35 8.94 -4.77
N LEU A 108 5.35 8.19 -4.28
CA LEU A 108 6.75 8.55 -4.43
C LEU A 108 7.14 8.48 -5.91
N ASP A 109 7.86 9.48 -6.39
CA ASP A 109 8.40 9.49 -7.75
C ASP A 109 9.70 8.68 -7.85
N ALA A 110 10.34 8.70 -9.03
CA ALA A 110 11.54 7.92 -9.28
C ALA A 110 12.71 8.37 -8.38
N ASP A 111 12.90 9.67 -8.21
CA ASP A 111 13.96 10.25 -7.39
C ASP A 111 13.74 9.93 -5.91
N ASP A 112 12.49 10.04 -5.44
CA ASP A 112 12.10 9.61 -4.10
C ASP A 112 12.44 8.13 -3.87
N LEU A 113 12.08 7.24 -4.80
CA LEU A 113 12.32 5.81 -4.68
C LEU A 113 13.80 5.44 -4.79
N GLU A 114 14.59 6.18 -5.57
CA GLU A 114 16.05 6.03 -5.58
C GLU A 114 16.66 6.45 -4.24
N ASN A 115 16.17 7.52 -3.61
CA ASN A 115 16.56 7.90 -2.25
C ASN A 115 16.20 6.82 -1.23
N VAL A 116 15.02 6.20 -1.35
CA VAL A 116 14.64 5.04 -0.52
C VAL A 116 15.62 3.88 -0.73
N ALA A 117 15.94 3.54 -1.99
CA ALA A 117 16.88 2.48 -2.31
C ALA A 117 18.28 2.75 -1.73
N ALA A 118 18.78 3.97 -1.89
CA ALA A 118 20.06 4.41 -1.35
C ALA A 118 20.09 4.35 0.18
N TYR A 119 19.00 4.76 0.84
CA TYR A 119 18.85 4.70 2.30
C TYR A 119 19.02 3.26 2.82
N PHE A 120 18.35 2.28 2.21
CA PHE A 120 18.50 0.88 2.61
C PHE A 120 19.87 0.29 2.24
N ARG A 121 20.42 0.66 1.08
CA ARG A 121 21.75 0.23 0.61
C ARG A 121 22.86 0.69 1.56
N ALA A 122 22.81 1.95 2.00
CA ALA A 122 23.77 2.51 2.95
C ALA A 122 23.78 1.77 4.30
N ALA A 123 22.63 1.21 4.69
CA ALA A 123 22.50 0.41 5.90
C ALA A 123 22.81 -1.09 5.70
N GLY A 124 23.21 -1.52 4.49
CA GLY A 124 23.42 -2.93 4.18
C GLY A 124 22.14 -3.78 4.25
N VAL A 125 20.96 -3.15 4.15
CA VAL A 125 19.67 -3.83 4.22
C VAL A 125 19.14 -4.04 2.81
N ARG A 126 18.91 -5.30 2.41
CA ARG A 126 18.25 -5.59 1.13
C ARG A 126 16.77 -5.19 1.19
N LEU A 127 16.39 -4.24 0.33
CA LEU A 127 15.00 -3.83 0.11
C LEU A 127 14.29 -4.78 -0.85
N ARG A 128 13.01 -5.06 -0.59
CA ARG A 128 12.10 -5.85 -1.43
C ARG A 128 10.81 -5.05 -1.63
N PRO A 129 10.70 -4.27 -2.70
CA PRO A 129 9.49 -3.52 -3.01
C PRO A 129 8.34 -4.44 -3.37
N VAL A 130 7.15 -4.18 -2.81
CA VAL A 130 5.91 -4.87 -3.12
C VAL A 130 4.85 -3.85 -3.51
N PHE A 131 4.24 -4.04 -4.67
CA PHE A 131 3.13 -3.21 -5.13
C PHE A 131 1.93 -4.06 -5.53
N VAL A 132 0.79 -3.82 -4.89
CA VAL A 132 -0.46 -4.52 -5.15
C VAL A 132 -1.47 -3.58 -5.79
N MET A 133 -1.98 -3.95 -6.96
CA MET A 133 -2.98 -3.20 -7.68
C MET A 133 -4.36 -3.80 -7.47
N ARG A 134 -5.40 -3.00 -7.71
CA ARG A 134 -6.80 -3.40 -7.84
C ARG A 134 -7.36 -2.70 -9.08
N ASP A 135 -8.45 -3.19 -9.68
CA ASP A 135 -9.07 -2.45 -10.79
C ASP A 135 -9.18 -0.94 -10.43
N PRO A 136 -8.61 -0.04 -11.26
CA PRO A 136 -8.49 1.38 -10.96
C PRO A 136 -9.80 2.09 -10.58
N VAL A 137 -10.92 1.67 -11.17
CA VAL A 137 -12.26 2.23 -10.91
C VAL A 137 -12.82 1.65 -9.61
N GLU A 138 -12.73 0.32 -9.44
CA GLU A 138 -13.12 -0.37 -8.21
C GLU A 138 -12.34 0.13 -6.98
N ARG A 139 -11.07 0.47 -7.15
CA ARG A 139 -10.23 1.08 -6.09
C ARG A 139 -10.78 2.44 -5.66
N LEU A 140 -11.09 3.32 -6.60
CA LEU A 140 -11.69 4.64 -6.33
C LEU A 140 -13.05 4.50 -5.64
N PHE A 141 -13.87 3.57 -6.09
CA PHE A 141 -15.17 3.35 -5.46
C PHE A 141 -15.04 2.71 -4.07
N SER A 142 -14.07 1.81 -3.86
CA SER A 142 -13.74 1.29 -2.53
C SER A 142 -13.29 2.40 -1.57
N TYR A 143 -12.53 3.39 -2.05
CA TYR A 143 -12.21 4.59 -1.27
C TYR A 143 -13.48 5.36 -0.89
N ALA A 144 -14.37 5.59 -1.86
CA ALA A 144 -15.62 6.30 -1.63
C ALA A 144 -16.54 5.59 -0.61
N ARG A 145 -16.66 4.26 -0.70
CA ARG A 145 -17.43 3.44 0.26
C ARG A 145 -16.86 3.51 1.67
N ALA A 146 -15.55 3.37 1.82
CA ALA A 146 -14.91 3.43 3.13
C ALA A 146 -15.06 4.82 3.77
N LEU A 147 -14.86 5.89 2.99
CA LEU A 147 -15.02 7.25 3.48
C LEU A 147 -16.47 7.60 3.79
N GLY A 148 -17.41 7.11 2.97
CA GLY A 148 -18.84 7.27 3.18
C GLY A 148 -19.30 6.62 4.48
N ALA A 149 -18.89 5.37 4.72
CA ALA A 149 -19.17 4.67 5.98
C ALA A 149 -18.60 5.41 7.19
N ALA A 150 -17.35 5.89 7.11
CA ALA A 150 -16.70 6.60 8.22
C ALA A 150 -17.30 7.98 8.52
N ARG A 151 -17.92 8.64 7.53
CA ARG A 151 -18.46 10.01 7.64
C ARG A 151 -19.99 10.09 7.61
N GLY A 152 -20.69 8.97 7.49
CA GLY A 152 -22.14 8.94 7.28
C GLY A 152 -22.57 9.66 6.00
N LYS A 153 -21.80 9.51 4.91
CA LYS A 153 -22.03 10.21 3.63
C LYS A 153 -22.26 9.23 2.49
N ASP A 154 -23.04 9.65 1.50
CA ASP A 154 -23.31 8.88 0.30
C ASP A 154 -22.02 8.59 -0.50
N PRO A 155 -21.66 7.30 -0.71
CA PRO A 155 -20.48 6.92 -1.49
C PRO A 155 -20.55 7.36 -2.95
N ALA A 156 -21.73 7.46 -3.58
CA ALA A 156 -21.83 7.90 -4.97
C ALA A 156 -21.42 9.38 -5.11
N ARG A 157 -21.85 10.24 -4.17
CA ARG A 157 -21.38 11.62 -4.09
C ARG A 157 -19.87 11.72 -3.85
N ILE A 158 -19.31 10.91 -2.96
CA ILE A 158 -17.85 10.90 -2.70
C ILE A 158 -17.08 10.43 -3.93
N PHE A 159 -17.58 9.40 -4.62
CA PHE A 159 -16.94 8.88 -5.84
C PHE A 159 -16.86 9.96 -6.92
N ARG A 160 -17.94 10.71 -7.17
CA ARG A 160 -17.93 11.85 -8.10
C ARG A 160 -16.96 12.96 -7.70
N ALA A 161 -16.80 13.21 -6.40
CA ALA A 161 -15.81 14.17 -5.91
C ALA A 161 -14.38 13.65 -6.10
N ALA A 162 -14.15 12.35 -5.88
CA ALA A 162 -12.85 11.70 -6.05
C ALA A 162 -12.35 11.81 -7.51
N LEU A 163 -13.23 11.77 -8.51
CA LEU A 163 -12.83 11.95 -9.92
C LEU A 163 -12.26 13.33 -10.24
N LYS A 164 -12.50 14.32 -9.37
CA LYS A 164 -12.01 15.70 -9.48
C LYS A 164 -10.81 15.98 -8.58
N ASP A 165 -10.47 15.06 -7.68
CA ASP A 165 -9.37 15.20 -6.73
C ASP A 165 -8.10 14.59 -7.35
N PRO A 166 -7.08 15.42 -7.68
CA PRO A 166 -5.89 14.93 -8.35
C PRO A 166 -5.09 13.92 -7.50
N VAL A 167 -5.06 14.08 -6.17
CA VAL A 167 -4.33 13.20 -5.27
C VAL A 167 -5.03 11.84 -5.16
N VAL A 168 -6.37 11.85 -5.07
CA VAL A 168 -7.14 10.60 -5.03
C VAL A 168 -7.04 9.85 -6.36
N MET A 169 -7.05 10.58 -7.49
CA MET A 169 -6.85 9.99 -8.82
C MET A 169 -5.43 9.45 -9.02
N ALA A 170 -4.39 10.16 -8.54
CA ALA A 170 -3.00 9.73 -8.64
C ALA A 170 -2.76 8.33 -8.07
N ARG A 171 -3.48 7.94 -7.01
CA ARG A 171 -3.41 6.59 -6.41
C ARG A 171 -3.96 5.46 -7.31
N SER A 172 -4.64 5.80 -8.41
CA SER A 172 -5.04 4.86 -9.48
C SER A 172 -4.15 4.96 -10.72
N ARG A 173 -3.15 5.86 -10.76
CA ARG A 173 -2.26 6.05 -11.92
C ARG A 173 -1.09 5.08 -11.87
N TYR A 174 -1.37 3.79 -12.08
CA TYR A 174 -0.36 2.74 -11.97
C TYR A 174 0.75 2.86 -13.02
N GLU A 175 0.49 3.51 -14.15
CA GLU A 175 1.51 3.88 -15.13
C GLU A 175 2.59 4.78 -14.54
N THR A 176 2.22 5.68 -13.61
CA THR A 176 3.16 6.55 -12.91
C THR A 176 3.93 5.76 -11.85
N THR A 177 3.22 5.05 -10.98
CA THR A 177 3.84 4.28 -9.88
C THR A 177 4.77 3.18 -10.40
N LEU A 178 4.34 2.39 -11.39
CA LEU A 178 5.16 1.31 -11.94
C LEU A 178 6.35 1.83 -12.72
N SER A 179 6.21 2.94 -13.46
CA SER A 179 7.35 3.54 -14.15
C SER A 179 8.40 4.07 -13.17
N ALA A 180 7.97 4.70 -12.06
CA ALA A 180 8.87 5.14 -11.00
C ALA A 180 9.59 3.95 -10.33
N LEU A 181 8.85 2.90 -9.97
CA LEU A 181 9.41 1.66 -9.41
C LEU A 181 10.44 1.02 -10.35
N TRP A 182 10.12 0.86 -11.63
CA TRP A 182 11.02 0.24 -12.60
C TRP A 182 12.17 1.14 -13.05
N SER A 183 12.14 2.44 -12.73
CA SER A 183 13.27 3.33 -12.87
C SER A 183 14.25 3.18 -11.72
N ALA A 184 13.75 3.04 -10.49
CA ALA A 184 14.58 2.95 -9.28
C ALA A 184 15.07 1.52 -8.95
N PHE A 185 14.38 0.49 -9.45
CA PHE A 185 14.65 -0.91 -9.15
C PHE A 185 14.63 -1.79 -10.42
N PRO A 186 15.46 -2.84 -10.48
CA PRO A 186 15.30 -3.88 -11.49
C PRO A 186 13.90 -4.49 -11.42
N ARG A 187 13.28 -4.78 -12.56
CA ARG A 187 11.89 -5.23 -12.65
C ARG A 187 11.63 -6.49 -11.83
N GLU A 188 12.58 -7.42 -11.87
CA GLU A 188 12.54 -8.70 -11.19
C GLU A 188 12.57 -8.58 -9.66
N GLU A 189 13.12 -7.48 -9.13
CA GLU A 189 13.17 -7.21 -7.69
C GLU A 189 11.88 -6.55 -7.16
N VAL A 190 11.02 -6.04 -8.04
CA VAL A 190 9.72 -5.46 -7.69
C VAL A 190 8.66 -6.55 -7.75
N ALA A 191 8.15 -6.96 -6.59
CA ALA A 191 7.04 -7.90 -6.53
C ALA A 191 5.72 -7.18 -6.82
N ILE A 192 5.01 -7.64 -7.85
CA ILE A 192 3.75 -7.05 -8.30
C ILE A 192 2.62 -8.05 -8.05
N GLY A 193 1.50 -7.57 -7.51
CA GLY A 193 0.32 -8.39 -7.26
C GLY A 193 -0.97 -7.72 -7.72
N PHE A 194 -1.96 -8.54 -8.05
CA PHE A 194 -3.33 -8.11 -8.29
C PHE A 194 -4.20 -8.53 -7.11
N TYR A 195 -4.90 -7.58 -6.51
CA TYR A 195 -5.78 -7.77 -5.36
C TYR A 195 -6.80 -8.89 -5.62
N GLU A 196 -7.37 -8.91 -6.83
CA GLU A 196 -8.35 -9.91 -7.23
C GLU A 196 -7.77 -11.32 -7.15
N HIS A 197 -6.56 -11.53 -7.67
CA HIS A 197 -5.88 -12.83 -7.59
C HIS A 197 -5.47 -13.16 -6.15
N LEU A 198 -4.78 -12.23 -5.48
CA LEU A 198 -4.26 -12.46 -4.13
C LEU A 198 -5.35 -12.82 -3.12
N THR A 199 -6.55 -12.26 -3.26
CA THR A 199 -7.64 -12.48 -2.30
C THR A 199 -8.58 -13.64 -2.64
N THR A 200 -8.37 -14.32 -3.77
CA THR A 200 -9.16 -15.48 -4.20
C THR A 200 -8.31 -16.73 -4.41
N ASP A 201 -7.00 -16.61 -4.55
CA ASP A 201 -6.09 -17.70 -4.84
C ASP A 201 -4.84 -17.62 -3.94
N GLU A 202 -4.71 -18.58 -3.02
CA GLU A 202 -3.56 -18.68 -2.12
C GLU A 202 -2.25 -18.95 -2.89
N SER A 203 -2.31 -19.53 -4.09
CA SER A 203 -1.11 -19.74 -4.92
C SER A 203 -0.51 -18.43 -5.41
N ALA A 204 -1.33 -17.40 -5.67
CA ALA A 204 -0.87 -16.07 -6.03
C ALA A 204 -0.13 -15.39 -4.88
N LEU A 205 -0.61 -15.56 -3.64
CA LEU A 205 0.08 -15.08 -2.44
C LEU A 205 1.40 -15.84 -2.20
N ALA A 206 1.40 -17.16 -2.39
CA ALA A 206 2.60 -17.99 -2.26
C ALA A 206 3.68 -17.61 -3.29
N ALA A 207 3.28 -17.34 -4.53
CA ALA A 207 4.18 -16.86 -5.57
C ALA A 207 4.78 -15.50 -5.22
N LEU A 208 3.96 -14.55 -4.76
CA LEU A 208 4.42 -13.23 -4.32
C LEU A 208 5.39 -13.33 -3.12
N ALA A 209 5.08 -14.19 -2.14
CA ALA A 209 5.95 -14.44 -0.99
C ALA A 209 7.30 -15.03 -1.42
N THR A 210 7.27 -16.00 -2.33
CA THR A 210 8.48 -16.63 -2.87
C THR A 210 9.35 -15.62 -3.64
N GLN A 211 8.74 -14.73 -4.43
CA GLN A 211 9.47 -13.69 -5.16
C GLN A 211 10.22 -12.74 -4.21
N ILE A 212 9.63 -12.41 -3.05
CA ILE A 212 10.30 -11.61 -2.02
C ILE A 212 11.22 -12.44 -1.11
N GLY A 213 11.39 -13.74 -1.39
CA GLY A 213 12.27 -14.64 -0.64
C GLY A 213 11.74 -15.05 0.74
N LEU A 214 10.42 -14.99 0.94
CA LEU A 214 9.73 -15.43 2.14
C LEU A 214 9.10 -16.81 1.89
N ALA A 215 9.07 -17.68 2.89
CA ALA A 215 8.23 -18.88 2.79
C ALA A 215 6.74 -18.49 2.64
N PRO A 216 5.94 -19.30 1.90
CA PRO A 216 4.51 -19.07 1.81
C PRO A 216 3.87 -18.93 3.20
N PRO A 217 3.09 -17.86 3.44
CA PRO A 217 2.46 -17.66 4.75
C PRO A 217 1.44 -18.77 5.05
N PRO A 218 1.17 -19.06 6.33
CA PRO A 218 0.17 -20.06 6.70
C PRO A 218 -1.21 -19.70 6.14
N ALA A 219 -2.06 -20.70 5.87
CA ALA A 219 -3.42 -20.48 5.36
C ALA A 219 -4.21 -19.45 6.21
N ALA A 220 -5.05 -18.64 5.57
CA ALA A 220 -5.84 -17.64 6.27
C ALA A 220 -6.95 -18.30 7.09
N PRO A 221 -7.30 -17.77 8.28
CA PRO A 221 -8.61 -18.07 8.86
C PRO A 221 -9.71 -17.51 7.92
N GLU A 222 -10.85 -18.20 7.83
CA GLU A 222 -11.94 -17.95 6.84
C GLU A 222 -12.47 -16.49 6.79
N ARG A 223 -12.18 -15.67 7.80
CA ARG A 223 -12.77 -14.34 7.94
C ARG A 223 -12.03 -13.29 7.10
N ARG A 224 -12.69 -12.79 6.05
CA ARG A 224 -12.29 -11.55 5.34
C ARG A 224 -12.31 -10.36 6.30
N VAL A 225 -11.16 -9.73 6.51
CA VAL A 225 -11.01 -8.50 7.30
C VAL A 225 -11.13 -7.28 6.38
N ASN A 226 -11.94 -6.28 6.76
CA ASN A 226 -12.12 -4.99 6.08
C ASN A 226 -12.89 -4.97 4.73
N ALA A 227 -13.96 -5.73 4.58
CA ALA A 227 -14.91 -5.49 3.50
C ALA A 227 -15.61 -4.13 3.70
N SER A 228 -15.54 -3.24 2.70
CA SER A 228 -16.37 -2.02 2.72
C SER A 228 -17.83 -2.41 2.49
N PRO A 229 -18.81 -1.70 3.09
CA PRO A 229 -20.23 -2.01 2.92
C PRO A 229 -20.58 -2.15 1.44
N GLU A 230 -21.46 -3.09 1.11
CA GLU A 230 -21.88 -3.31 -0.26
C GLU A 230 -22.70 -2.11 -0.74
N ALA A 231 -22.32 -1.55 -1.88
CA ALA A 231 -23.05 -0.48 -2.54
C ALA A 231 -22.86 -0.67 -4.04
N ALA A 232 -23.90 -0.41 -4.81
CA ALA A 232 -23.83 -0.51 -6.27
C ALA A 232 -22.92 0.59 -6.82
N LEU A 233 -21.99 0.20 -7.70
CA LEU A 233 -21.14 1.14 -8.42
C LEU A 233 -22.02 1.99 -9.37
N PRO A 234 -22.01 3.33 -9.27
CA PRO A 234 -22.78 4.18 -10.17
C PRO A 234 -22.22 4.10 -11.59
N GLN A 235 -22.96 3.46 -12.50
CA GLN A 235 -22.46 3.07 -13.82
C GLN A 235 -21.99 4.26 -14.68
N ARG A 236 -22.71 5.39 -14.63
CA ARG A 236 -22.32 6.61 -15.35
C ARG A 236 -20.97 7.15 -14.85
N ASP A 237 -20.81 7.26 -13.54
CA ASP A 237 -19.57 7.77 -12.94
C ASP A 237 -18.42 6.77 -13.12
N ALA A 238 -18.72 5.46 -13.17
CA ALA A 238 -17.74 4.41 -13.45
C ALA A 238 -17.23 4.48 -14.89
N ALA A 239 -18.11 4.71 -15.86
CA ALA A 239 -17.72 4.92 -17.25
C ALA A 239 -16.82 6.17 -17.39
N GLU A 240 -17.17 7.27 -16.71
CA GLU A 240 -16.32 8.47 -16.66
C GLU A 240 -14.95 8.18 -16.03
N ALA A 241 -14.92 7.49 -14.89
CA ALA A 241 -13.69 7.10 -14.22
C ALA A 241 -12.81 6.25 -15.14
N ARG A 242 -13.41 5.28 -15.85
CA ARG A 242 -12.72 4.40 -16.79
C ARG A 242 -12.15 5.17 -17.97
N ALA A 243 -12.88 6.14 -18.52
CA ALA A 243 -12.38 7.03 -19.57
C ALA A 243 -11.18 7.87 -19.08
N ARG A 244 -11.28 8.46 -17.88
CA ARG A 244 -10.17 9.22 -17.26
C ARG A 244 -8.96 8.34 -16.97
N LEU A 245 -9.15 7.04 -16.72
CA LEU A 245 -8.11 6.05 -16.41
C LEU A 245 -7.69 5.23 -17.64
N ALA A 246 -8.14 5.60 -18.85
CA ALA A 246 -7.78 4.89 -20.06
C ALA A 246 -6.25 4.74 -20.27
N PRO A 247 -5.40 5.75 -19.98
CA PRO A 247 -3.94 5.58 -20.05
C PRO A 247 -3.41 4.50 -19.10
N THR A 248 -3.94 4.44 -17.88
CA THR A 248 -3.60 3.40 -16.89
C THR A 248 -3.97 2.01 -17.41
N TYR A 249 -5.19 1.83 -17.90
CA TYR A 249 -5.65 0.55 -18.44
C TYR A 249 -4.82 0.11 -19.67
N ALA A 250 -4.49 1.05 -20.56
CA ALA A 250 -3.65 0.77 -21.73
C ALA A 250 -2.25 0.33 -21.30
N PHE A 251 -1.63 1.03 -20.36
CA PHE A 251 -0.32 0.69 -19.82
C PHE A 251 -0.31 -0.70 -19.18
N ILE A 252 -1.30 -1.02 -18.35
CA ILE A 252 -1.41 -2.34 -17.72
C ILE A 252 -1.63 -3.44 -18.75
N LYS A 253 -2.47 -3.21 -19.76
CA LYS A 253 -2.66 -4.16 -20.87
C LYS A 253 -1.36 -4.44 -21.63
N GLU A 254 -0.59 -3.39 -21.92
CA GLU A 254 0.67 -3.50 -22.65
C GLU A 254 1.75 -4.22 -21.81
N ARG A 255 1.89 -3.86 -20.52
CA ARG A 255 3.00 -4.30 -19.68
C ARG A 255 2.73 -5.60 -18.91
N LEU A 256 1.48 -5.84 -18.52
CA LEU A 256 1.07 -6.90 -17.58
C LEU A 256 -0.21 -7.62 -18.05
N GLY A 257 -0.61 -7.46 -19.32
CA GLY A 257 -1.91 -7.92 -19.80
C GLY A 257 -2.16 -9.43 -19.69
N ALA A 258 -1.10 -10.25 -19.71
CA ALA A 258 -1.21 -11.71 -19.56
C ALA A 258 -1.54 -12.13 -18.11
N GLU A 259 -1.17 -11.31 -17.13
CA GLU A 259 -1.34 -11.56 -15.70
C GLU A 259 -2.54 -10.79 -15.11
N THR A 260 -3.19 -9.95 -15.93
CA THR A 260 -4.26 -9.08 -15.46
C THR A 260 -5.55 -9.87 -15.20
N PRO A 261 -6.25 -9.66 -14.07
CA PRO A 261 -7.53 -10.30 -13.81
C PRO A 261 -8.56 -10.06 -14.90
N ALA A 262 -9.31 -11.10 -15.27
CA ALA A 262 -10.36 -11.00 -16.30
C ALA A 262 -11.39 -9.91 -16.00
N SER A 263 -11.67 -9.67 -14.71
CA SER A 263 -12.60 -8.63 -14.24
C SER A 263 -12.20 -7.21 -14.66
N TRP A 264 -10.93 -6.96 -14.99
CA TRP A 264 -10.49 -5.65 -15.48
C TRP A 264 -10.91 -5.39 -16.93
N GLY A 265 -11.41 -6.41 -17.65
CA GLY A 265 -11.86 -6.28 -19.04
C GLY A 265 -10.74 -5.91 -20.01
N LEU A 266 -9.52 -6.40 -19.75
CA LEU A 266 -8.32 -6.15 -20.57
C LEU A 266 -7.86 -7.38 -21.36
N SER A 267 -8.61 -8.48 -21.34
CA SER A 267 -8.26 -9.70 -22.06
C SER A 267 -7.94 -9.41 -23.53
N ARG A 268 -6.94 -10.12 -24.05
CA ARG A 268 -6.49 -9.99 -25.43
C ARG A 268 -7.66 -10.32 -26.37
N SER A 269 -8.04 -9.35 -27.19
CA SER A 269 -8.67 -9.60 -28.49
C SER A 269 -7.66 -10.25 -29.42
#